data_AF-A0A923KX08-F1
#
_entry.id   AF-A0A923KX08-F1
#
_cell.length_a   1.000
_cell.length_b   1.000
_cell.length_c   1.000
_cell.angle_alpha   90.00
_cell.angle_beta   90.00
_cell.angle_gamma   90.00
#
_symmetry.space_group_name_H-M   'P 1'
#
loop_
_entity.id
_entity.type
_entity.pdbx_description
1 polymer ?
#
loop_
_entity_poly.entity_id
_entity_poly.type
_entity_poly.pdbx_seq_one_letter_code
_entity_poly.pdbx_strand_id
1 'polypeptide(L)' 'MIRIDSIWLATEPIDMRVGMDTALARVVQVFGAARPHHAYLFTNKRSTRIKVL' A
#
# COMPACT_ATOMS: atom_id res chain seq x y z
N MET A 1 -6.01 -3.54 19.28
CA MET A 1 -6.33 -2.58 18.20
C MET A 1 -5.03 -1.96 17.71
N ILE A 2 -4.76 -1.94 16.40
CA ILE A 2 -3.52 -1.39 15.83
C ILE A 2 -3.69 0.12 15.68
N ARG A 3 -2.72 0.92 16.18
CA ARG A 3 -2.72 2.38 16.03
C ARG A 3 -2.32 2.76 14.60
N ILE A 4 -3.16 3.55 13.94
CA ILE A 4 -2.93 4.10 12.60
C ILE A 4 -3.06 5.61 12.67
N ASP A 5 -1.96 6.29 12.37
CA ASP A 5 -1.84 7.75 12.41
C ASP A 5 -2.12 8.39 11.04
N SER A 6 -1.97 7.63 9.95
CA SER A 6 -2.20 8.12 8.58
C SER A 6 -2.52 6.98 7.62
N ILE A 7 -3.32 7.30 6.59
CA ILE A 7 -3.73 6.36 5.55
C ILE A 7 -3.39 6.96 4.18
N TRP A 8 -2.71 6.19 3.34
CA TRP A 8 -2.29 6.60 2.02
C TRP A 8 -2.84 5.64 0.97
N LEU A 9 -3.49 6.18 -0.07
CA LEU A 9 -4.03 5.39 -1.18
C LEU A 9 -3.12 5.55 -2.40
N ALA A 10 -2.64 4.42 -2.93
CA ALA A 10 -1.98 4.39 -4.22
C ALA A 10 -2.97 4.79 -5.33
N THR A 11 -2.60 5.79 -6.12
CA THR A 11 -3.42 6.28 -7.25
C THR A 11 -3.36 5.35 -8.45
N GLU A 12 -2.26 4.60 -8.60
CA GLU A 12 -2.11 3.58 -9.64
C GLU A 12 -2.48 2.18 -9.10
N PRO A 13 -3.28 1.42 -9.86
CA PRO A 13 -3.64 0.07 -9.45
C PRO A 13 -2.43 -0.88 -9.54
N ILE A 14 -2.41 -1.90 -8.69
CA ILE A 14 -1.42 -2.97 -8.74
C ILE A 14 -2.05 -4.28 -9.22
N ASP A 15 -1.26 -5.15 -9.86
CA ASP A 15 -1.66 -6.55 -9.98
C ASP A 15 -1.67 -7.17 -8.59
N MET A 16 -2.82 -7.70 -8.16
CA MET A 16 -2.97 -8.29 -6.82
C MET A 16 -2.18 -9.58 -6.62
N ARG A 17 -1.64 -10.14 -7.70
CA ARG A 17 -0.72 -11.28 -7.64
C ARG A 17 0.67 -10.89 -7.17
N VAL A 18 1.02 -9.59 -7.17
CA VAL A 18 2.31 -9.16 -6.63
C VAL A 18 2.37 -9.40 -5.13
N GLY A 19 3.55 -9.80 -4.65
CA GLY A 19 3.82 -10.06 -3.24
C GLY A 19 3.76 -8.79 -2.36
N MET A 20 4.02 -8.96 -1.07
CA MET A 20 4.12 -7.83 -0.14
C MET A 20 5.38 -6.99 -0.42
N ASP A 21 6.49 -7.63 -0.80
CA ASP A 21 7.76 -6.95 -1.09
C ASP A 21 7.65 -5.96 -2.25
N THR A 22 6.91 -6.31 -3.31
CA THR A 22 6.69 -5.40 -4.45
C THR A 22 5.85 -4.19 -4.04
N ALA A 23 4.81 -4.39 -3.24
CA ALA A 23 4.00 -3.30 -2.73
C ALA A 23 4.81 -2.40 -1.78
N LEU A 24 5.67 -3.00 -0.93
CA LEU A 24 6.56 -2.27 -0.03
C LEU A 24 7.62 -1.49 -0.80
N ALA A 25 8.23 -2.08 -1.82
CA ALA A 25 9.18 -1.39 -2.70
C ALA A 25 8.55 -0.15 -3.32
N ARG A 26 7.27 -0.20 -3.68
CA ARG A 26 6.54 0.96 -4.20
C ARG A 26 6.28 2.03 -3.15
N VAL A 27 5.99 1.66 -1.90
CA VAL A 27 5.95 2.61 -0.77
C VAL A 27 7.30 3.31 -0.62
N VAL A 28 8.39 2.54 -0.59
CA VAL A 28 9.75 3.06 -0.43
C VAL A 28 10.13 3.96 -1.61
N GLN A 29 9.77 3.60 -2.84
CA GLN A 29 10.04 4.42 -4.03
C GLN A 29 9.35 5.79 -3.96
N VAL A 30 8.12 5.87 -3.45
CA VAL A 30 7.34 7.13 -3.40
C VAL A 30 7.66 7.96 -2.16
N PHE A 31 7.79 7.31 -1.00
CA PHE A 31 7.90 7.98 0.31
C PHE A 31 9.31 7.95 0.91
N GLY A 32 10.27 7.28 0.26
CA GLY A 32 11.63 7.06 0.74
C GLY A 32 11.76 5.94 1.79
N ALA A 33 10.72 5.71 2.59
CA ALA A 33 10.66 4.62 3.57
C ALA A 33 9.21 4.31 3.96
N ALA A 34 8.96 3.09 4.43
CA ALA A 34 7.72 2.76 5.11
C ALA A 34 7.75 3.28 6.55
N ARG A 35 6.78 4.11 6.91
CA ARG A 35 6.67 4.73 8.23
C ARG A 35 5.83 3.85 9.17
N PRO A 36 6.22 3.71 10.45
CA PRO A 36 5.38 3.06 11.46
C PRO A 36 4.01 3.74 11.58
N HIS A 37 2.98 2.98 11.94
CA HIS A 37 1.60 3.47 12.15
C HIS A 37 0.96 4.12 10.92
N HIS A 38 1.50 3.90 9.73
CA HIS A 38 0.89 4.34 8.47
C HIS A 38 0.34 3.12 7.74
N ALA A 39 -0.88 3.25 7.21
CA ALA A 39 -1.46 2.24 6.33
C ALA A 39 -1.31 2.66 4.87
N TYR A 40 -0.78 1.78 4.03
CA TYR A 40 -0.66 1.99 2.58
C TYR A 40 -1.62 1.07 1.83
N LEU A 41 -2.62 1.67 1.18
CA LEU A 41 -3.68 0.97 0.48
C LEU A 41 -3.39 0.88 -1.00
N PHE A 42 -3.59 -0.30 -1.56
CA PHE A 42 -3.46 -0.59 -2.97
C PHE A 42 -4.73 -1.22 -3.48
N THR A 43 -5.16 -0.79 -4.67
CA THR A 43 -6.35 -1.35 -5.35
C THR A 43 -5.93 -2.12 -6.59
N ASN A 44 -6.77 -3.07 -7.00
CA ASN A 44 -6.63 -3.68 -8.31
C ASN A 44 -7.21 -2.74 -9.38
N LYS A 45 -6.93 -3.02 -10.65
CA LYS A 45 -7.44 -2.21 -11.77
C LYS A 45 -8.97 -2.04 -11.78
N ARG A 46 -9.71 -2.99 -11.18
CA ARG A 46 -11.17 -2.95 -11.06
C ARG A 46 -11.69 -2.37 -9.74
N SER A 47 -10.80 -1.96 -8.83
CA SER A 47 -11.13 -1.47 -7.48
C SER A 47 -12.05 -2.39 -6.65
N THR A 48 -12.04 -3.69 -6.94
CA THR A 48 -12.81 -4.71 -6.21
C THR A 48 -12.01 -5.40 -5.12
N ARG A 49 -10.69 -5.20 -5.10
CA ARG A 49 -9.78 -5.79 -4.11
C ARG A 49 -8.87 -4.71 -3.56
N ILE A 50 -8.63 -4.77 -2.26
CA ILE A 50 -7.73 -3.90 -1.53
C ILE A 50 -6.65 -4.74 -0.87
N LYS A 51 -5.42 -4.29 -0.95
CA LYS A 51 -4.28 -4.78 -0.17
C LYS A 51 -3.80 -3.64 0.72
N VAL A 52 -3.50 -3.94 1.99
CA VAL A 52 -3.02 -2.95 2.96
C VAL A 52 -1.66 -3.41 3.48
N LEU A 53 -0.69 -2.50 3.45
CA LEU A 53 0.61 -2.61 4.11
C LEU A 53 0.65 -1.72 5.34
#